data_AF-A0A355FJ72-F1
#
_entry.id   AF-A0A355FJ72-F1
#
_cell.length_a   1.000
_cell.length_b   1.000
_cell.length_c   1.000
_cell.angle_alpha   90.00
_cell.angle_beta   90.00
_cell.angle_gamma   90.00
#
_symmetry.space_group_name_H-M   'P 1'
#
loop_
_entity.id
_entity.type
_entity.pdbx_description
1 polymer ?
#
loop_
_entity_poly.entity_id
_entity_poly.type
_entity_poly.pdbx_seq_one_letter_code
_entity_poly.pdbx_strand_id
1 'polypeptide(L)'
;RQRLNTNIRMITHIPELKMIISFTPQIIWNQREKERWEDKEGNSLVYYYNDNGERVYDASAFQDMETARYVDPIGFISKNGQEYAWKQEYEGHSKYSRFRNTNTYSYEYVEESLPPAVQFNLRLTKEFSRKLNISFMANNFLKMNPSHKSNRTSEYKRRNTEFYFGAEIQYKF
;
A
#
# COMPACT_ATOMS: atom_id res chain seq x y z
N ARG A 1 2.63 -2.15 -5.52
CA ARG A 1 2.68 -2.71 -4.13
C ARG A 1 2.91 -4.22 -4.17
N GLN A 2 3.82 -4.73 -3.35
CA GLN A 2 4.06 -6.17 -3.15
C GLN A 2 3.93 -6.48 -1.66
N ARG A 3 3.27 -7.59 -1.30
CA ARG A 3 3.06 -7.99 0.09
C ARG A 3 3.07 -9.50 0.24
N LEU A 4 3.81 -9.99 1.23
CA LEU A 4 3.76 -11.37 1.70
C LEU A 4 3.15 -11.42 3.10
N ASN A 5 2.06 -12.17 3.27
CA ASN A 5 1.40 -12.36 4.54
C ASN A 5 1.14 -13.85 4.84
N THR A 6 1.16 -14.19 6.11
CA THR A 6 0.77 -15.50 6.63
C THR A 6 -0.40 -15.30 7.59
N ASN A 7 -1.49 -16.02 7.37
CA ASN A 7 -2.62 -16.08 8.29
C ASN A 7 -2.79 -17.52 8.75
N ILE A 8 -2.67 -17.76 10.06
CA ILE A 8 -2.92 -19.09 10.63
C ILE A 8 -4.23 -18.98 11.40
N ARG A 9 -5.19 -19.86 11.09
CA ARG A 9 -6.49 -19.91 11.79
C ARG A 9 -6.55 -21.17 12.62
N MET A 10 -6.63 -21.02 13.92
CA MET A 10 -6.86 -22.10 14.88
C MET A 10 -8.30 -22.01 15.36
N ILE A 11 -9.07 -23.09 15.17
CA ILE A 11 -10.47 -23.17 15.61
C ILE A 11 -10.57 -24.34 16.58
N THR A 12 -10.97 -24.04 17.81
CA THR A 12 -11.23 -25.03 18.84
C THR A 12 -12.72 -25.01 19.16
N HIS A 13 -13.37 -26.14 18.98
CA HIS A 13 -14.73 -26.36 19.45
C HIS A 13 -14.67 -27.05 20.82
N ILE A 14 -15.33 -26.48 21.82
CA ILE A 14 -15.44 -27.01 23.18
C ILE A 14 -16.91 -27.36 23.41
N PRO A 15 -17.35 -28.61 23.11
CA PRO A 15 -18.75 -29.00 23.13
C PRO A 15 -19.41 -28.84 24.51
N GLU A 16 -18.69 -29.15 25.58
CA GLU A 16 -19.17 -29.09 26.97
C GLU A 16 -19.55 -27.65 27.34
N LEU A 17 -18.85 -26.68 26.77
CA LEU A 17 -19.12 -25.25 26.96
C LEU A 17 -19.99 -24.67 25.84
N LYS A 18 -20.39 -25.45 24.83
CA LYS A 18 -21.07 -24.96 23.61
C LYS A 18 -20.38 -23.73 23.06
N MET A 19 -19.07 -23.81 22.91
CA MET A 19 -18.21 -22.66 22.60
C MET A 19 -17.27 -22.97 21.46
N ILE A 20 -17.14 -22.02 20.53
CA ILE A 20 -16.15 -22.05 19.45
C ILE A 20 -15.17 -20.89 19.69
N ILE A 21 -13.90 -21.22 19.82
CA ILE A 21 -12.80 -20.26 19.94
C ILE A 21 -12.06 -20.25 18.61
N SER A 22 -11.96 -19.08 17.98
CA SER A 22 -11.16 -18.85 16.79
C SER A 22 -10.04 -17.87 17.12
N PHE A 23 -8.80 -18.34 17.03
CA PHE A 23 -7.61 -17.52 17.19
C PHE A 23 -6.91 -17.40 15.84
N THR A 24 -6.52 -16.19 15.47
CA THR A 24 -5.92 -15.89 14.16
C THR A 24 -4.75 -14.92 14.30
N PRO A 25 -3.52 -15.43 14.50
CA PRO A 25 -2.32 -14.65 14.25
C PRO A 25 -2.18 -14.37 12.75
N GLN A 26 -1.92 -13.11 12.41
CA GLN A 26 -1.52 -12.66 11.09
C GLN A 26 -0.12 -12.06 11.16
N ILE A 27 0.77 -12.55 10.30
CA ILE A 27 2.12 -12.03 10.13
C ILE A 27 2.22 -11.39 8.74
N ILE A 28 2.70 -10.16 8.69
CA ILE A 28 3.04 -9.43 7.47
C ILE A 28 4.56 -9.44 7.40
N TRP A 29 5.15 -10.28 6.56
CA TRP A 29 6.60 -10.49 6.51
C TRP A 29 7.32 -9.39 5.75
N ASN A 30 6.81 -9.10 4.57
CA ASN A 30 7.41 -8.12 3.67
C ASN A 30 6.28 -7.31 3.05
N GLN A 31 6.39 -5.99 3.12
CA GLN A 31 5.53 -5.08 2.38
C GLN A 31 6.42 -4.03 1.73
N ARG A 32 6.39 -4.02 0.39
CA ARG A 32 7.12 -3.07 -0.44
C ARG A 32 6.16 -2.25 -1.28
N GLU A 33 6.42 -0.97 -1.33
CA GLU A 33 5.63 -0.01 -2.07
C GLU A 33 6.54 0.88 -2.90
N LYS A 34 6.35 0.85 -4.21
CA LYS A 34 6.99 1.74 -5.17
C LYS A 34 5.96 2.15 -6.19
N GLU A 35 6.03 3.40 -6.63
CA GLU A 35 5.34 3.81 -7.85
C GLU A 35 6.06 3.19 -9.05
N ARG A 36 5.29 2.70 -10.02
CA ARG A 36 5.84 2.17 -11.26
C ARG A 36 5.33 3.01 -12.41
N TRP A 37 6.29 3.53 -13.15
CA TRP A 37 6.09 4.25 -14.40
C TRP A 37 6.99 3.56 -15.41
N GLU A 38 6.46 2.50 -16.01
CA GLU A 38 7.16 1.60 -16.93
C GLU A 38 6.35 1.55 -18.22
N ASP A 39 7.02 1.46 -19.37
CA ASP A 39 6.37 1.22 -20.66
C ASP A 39 5.93 -0.25 -20.82
N LYS A 40 5.39 -0.61 -22.00
CA LYS A 40 4.95 -1.99 -22.29
C LYS A 40 6.10 -3.00 -22.34
N GLU A 41 7.33 -2.54 -22.54
CA GLU A 41 8.55 -3.36 -22.63
C GLU A 41 9.26 -3.46 -21.27
N GLY A 42 8.81 -2.69 -20.26
CA GLY A 42 9.34 -2.67 -18.90
C GLY A 42 10.42 -1.60 -18.69
N ASN A 43 10.64 -0.69 -19.64
CA ASN A 43 11.60 0.40 -19.49
C ASN A 43 11.01 1.51 -18.60
N SER A 44 11.85 2.11 -17.76
CA SER A 44 11.45 3.25 -16.92
C SER A 44 11.06 4.46 -17.76
N LEU A 45 9.91 5.05 -17.46
CA LEU A 45 9.48 6.35 -17.98
C LEU A 45 9.88 7.51 -17.06
N VAL A 46 10.42 7.21 -15.88
CA VAL A 46 10.95 8.19 -14.95
C VAL A 46 12.36 8.56 -15.38
N TYR A 47 12.61 9.86 -15.49
CA TYR A 47 13.94 10.40 -15.76
C TYR A 47 14.30 11.56 -14.83
N TYR A 48 15.60 11.84 -14.75
CA TYR A 48 16.15 13.05 -14.15
C TYR A 48 17.16 13.68 -15.12
N TYR A 49 17.56 14.92 -14.85
CA TYR A 49 18.61 15.60 -15.60
C TYR A 49 19.94 15.44 -14.88
N ASN A 50 20.98 14.97 -15.58
CA ASN A 50 22.35 14.95 -15.05
C ASN A 50 22.95 16.37 -15.02
N ASP A 51 24.17 16.52 -14.51
CA ASP A 51 24.88 17.80 -14.43
C ASP A 51 25.09 18.47 -15.81
N ASN A 52 25.06 17.67 -16.89
CA ASN A 52 25.16 18.15 -18.28
C ASN A 52 23.80 18.57 -18.87
N GLY A 53 22.71 18.42 -18.12
CA GLY A 53 21.34 18.71 -18.59
C GLY A 53 20.75 17.64 -19.52
N GLU A 54 21.32 16.44 -19.55
CA GLU A 54 20.84 15.32 -20.35
C GLU A 54 19.88 14.44 -19.53
N ARG A 55 18.93 13.81 -20.22
CA ARG A 55 17.97 12.89 -19.59
C ARG A 55 18.61 11.55 -19.31
N VAL A 56 18.50 11.09 -18.08
CA VAL A 56 18.95 9.76 -17.67
C VAL A 56 17.75 8.95 -17.18
N TYR A 57 17.57 7.77 -17.78
CA TYR A 57 16.52 6.79 -17.46
C TYR A 57 17.19 5.56 -16.82
N ASP A 58 17.73 5.72 -15.62
CA ASP A 58 18.45 4.64 -14.93
C ASP A 58 17.77 4.22 -13.62
N ALA A 59 18.33 3.20 -12.98
CA ALA A 59 17.83 2.70 -11.70
C ALA A 59 18.12 3.67 -10.52
N SER A 60 19.04 4.62 -10.67
CA SER A 60 19.37 5.61 -9.64
C SER A 60 18.24 6.62 -9.43
N ALA A 61 17.43 6.84 -10.47
CA ALA A 61 16.19 7.61 -10.38
C ALA A 61 15.25 7.12 -9.25
N PHE A 62 15.33 5.83 -8.89
CA PHE A 62 14.52 5.19 -7.84
C PHE A 62 15.22 5.03 -6.49
N GLN A 63 16.48 5.46 -6.36
CA GLN A 63 17.27 5.26 -5.13
C GLN A 63 17.62 6.56 -4.44
N ASP A 64 17.93 7.59 -5.22
CA ASP A 64 18.28 8.91 -4.72
C ASP A 64 17.02 9.76 -4.41
N MET A 65 17.17 10.77 -3.55
CA MET A 65 16.15 11.78 -3.21
C MET A 65 16.64 13.22 -3.42
N GLU A 66 17.85 13.44 -3.97
CA GLU A 66 18.44 14.77 -4.11
C GLU A 66 17.99 15.47 -5.41
N THR A 67 17.79 14.71 -6.49
CA THR A 67 17.40 15.26 -7.81
C THR A 67 15.89 15.29 -8.05
N ALA A 68 15.39 16.22 -8.87
CA ALA A 68 13.99 16.20 -9.28
C ALA A 68 13.75 15.08 -10.30
N ARG A 69 12.60 14.39 -10.18
CA ARG A 69 12.18 13.32 -11.10
C ARG A 69 11.01 13.79 -11.96
N TYR A 70 11.01 13.36 -13.20
CA TYR A 70 10.05 13.78 -14.21
C TYR A 70 9.45 12.58 -14.91
N VAL A 71 8.16 12.69 -15.24
CA VAL A 71 7.46 11.79 -16.15
C VAL A 71 6.72 12.63 -17.17
N ASP A 72 7.01 12.35 -18.44
CA ASP A 72 6.32 12.97 -19.55
C ASP A 72 4.94 12.31 -19.76
N PRO A 73 3.92 13.08 -20.14
CA PRO A 73 2.63 12.49 -20.50
C PRO A 73 2.77 11.68 -21.78
N ILE A 74 1.89 10.71 -21.98
CA ILE A 74 1.82 9.95 -23.25
C ILE A 74 1.19 10.78 -24.39
N GLY A 75 0.42 11.80 -24.05
CA GLY A 75 -0.28 12.69 -24.98
C GLY A 75 -1.23 13.64 -24.27
N PHE A 76 -1.90 14.50 -25.02
CA PHE A 76 -2.91 15.42 -24.51
C PHE A 76 -4.08 15.56 -25.49
N ILE A 77 -5.23 15.94 -24.96
CA ILE A 77 -6.45 16.20 -25.74
C ILE A 77 -6.65 17.70 -25.84
N SER A 78 -6.84 18.21 -27.06
CA SER A 78 -7.16 19.61 -27.29
C SER A 78 -8.62 19.94 -26.90
N LYS A 79 -8.93 21.24 -26.78
CA LYS A 79 -10.30 21.70 -26.49
C LYS A 79 -11.35 21.21 -27.51
N ASN A 80 -10.91 20.88 -28.72
CA ASN A 80 -11.77 20.39 -29.80
C ASN A 80 -11.93 18.87 -29.78
N GLY A 81 -11.41 18.19 -28.76
CA GLY A 81 -11.48 16.72 -28.63
C GLY A 81 -10.44 15.96 -29.45
N GLN A 82 -9.55 16.65 -30.16
CA GLN A 82 -8.48 15.99 -30.92
C GLN A 82 -7.32 15.58 -30.01
N GLU A 83 -6.91 14.32 -30.11
CA GLU A 83 -5.77 13.72 -29.41
C GLU A 83 -4.45 14.05 -30.11
N TYR A 84 -3.42 14.37 -29.32
CA TYR A 84 -2.05 14.57 -29.77
C TYR A 84 -1.10 13.72 -28.92
N ALA A 85 -0.28 12.90 -29.58
CA ALA A 85 0.82 12.21 -28.90
C ALA A 85 1.84 13.22 -28.37
N TRP A 86 2.42 12.93 -27.21
CA TRP A 86 3.48 13.76 -26.65
C TRP A 86 4.74 13.67 -27.50
N LYS A 87 5.44 14.80 -27.63
CA LYS A 87 6.69 14.91 -28.37
C LYS A 87 7.65 15.78 -27.57
N GLN A 88 8.93 15.46 -27.65
CA GLN A 88 9.99 16.17 -26.91
C GLN A 88 10.04 17.66 -27.26
N GLU A 89 9.68 18.03 -28.50
CA GLU A 89 9.59 19.42 -28.97
C GLU A 89 8.65 20.30 -28.14
N TYR A 90 7.68 19.71 -27.44
CA TYR A 90 6.74 20.46 -26.59
C TYR A 90 7.37 20.98 -25.30
N GLU A 91 8.50 20.42 -24.87
CA GLU A 91 9.12 20.75 -23.58
C GLU A 91 9.68 22.16 -23.52
N GLY A 92 10.21 22.65 -24.64
CA GLY A 92 10.75 24.01 -24.77
C GLY A 92 9.68 25.10 -24.73
N HIS A 93 8.40 24.73 -24.78
CA HIS A 93 7.29 25.67 -24.79
C HIS A 93 6.61 25.75 -23.43
N SER A 94 6.60 26.95 -22.85
CA SER A 94 5.96 27.24 -21.55
C SER A 94 4.52 26.72 -21.44
N LYS A 95 3.74 26.75 -22.53
CA LYS A 95 2.35 26.23 -22.56
C LYS A 95 2.21 24.74 -22.20
N TYR A 96 3.24 23.92 -22.45
CA TYR A 96 3.18 22.49 -22.17
C TYR A 96 3.85 22.08 -20.87
N SER A 97 4.53 23.02 -20.19
CA SER A 97 5.22 22.77 -18.92
C SER A 97 4.30 22.15 -17.86
N ARG A 98 3.02 22.53 -17.84
CA ARG A 98 2.00 22.05 -16.89
C ARG A 98 1.45 20.64 -17.19
N PHE A 99 1.72 20.08 -18.36
CA PHE A 99 1.34 18.70 -18.68
C PHE A 99 2.38 17.69 -18.21
N ARG A 100 3.61 18.13 -17.95
CA ARG A 100 4.64 17.27 -17.33
C ARG A 100 4.32 17.11 -15.87
N ASN A 101 4.37 15.88 -15.39
CA ASN A 101 4.32 15.64 -13.96
C ASN A 101 5.72 15.93 -13.40
N THR A 102 5.87 17.10 -12.78
CA THR A 102 7.05 17.42 -11.98
C THR A 102 6.76 16.98 -10.56
N ASN A 103 7.17 15.77 -10.21
CA ASN A 103 7.07 15.34 -8.82
C ASN A 103 8.08 16.17 -8.03
N THR A 104 7.54 17.16 -7.30
CA THR A 104 8.32 18.07 -6.45
C THR A 104 9.05 17.28 -5.35
N TYR A 105 8.57 16.07 -5.08
CA TYR A 105 9.11 15.14 -4.11
C TYR A 105 9.80 13.97 -4.80
N SER A 106 11.13 14.06 -4.86
CA SER A 106 12.05 13.04 -5.36
C SER A 106 11.84 11.64 -4.76
N TYR A 107 11.39 11.57 -3.49
CA TYR A 107 11.16 10.32 -2.77
C TYR A 107 9.96 9.51 -3.28
N GLU A 108 9.12 10.06 -4.17
CA GLU A 108 7.91 9.36 -4.64
C GLU A 108 8.22 8.08 -5.43
N TYR A 109 9.39 8.00 -6.04
CA TYR A 109 9.80 6.84 -6.81
C TYR A 109 10.62 5.83 -6.01
N VAL A 110 11.06 6.20 -4.79
CA VAL A 110 11.86 5.33 -3.93
C VAL A 110 10.99 4.21 -3.35
N GLU A 111 11.51 2.99 -3.39
CA GLU A 111 10.83 1.84 -2.79
C GLU A 111 10.78 1.96 -1.26
N GLU A 112 9.58 1.98 -0.70
CA GLU A 112 9.34 1.88 0.74
C GLU A 112 9.23 0.41 1.14
N SER A 113 10.16 -0.02 2.00
CA SER A 113 10.17 -1.38 2.55
C SER A 113 9.84 -1.34 4.03
N LEU A 114 8.72 -1.96 4.39
CA LEU A 114 8.25 -1.96 5.76
C LEU A 114 8.64 -3.28 6.47
N PRO A 115 9.15 -3.24 7.72
CA PRO A 115 9.64 -4.43 8.45
C PRO A 115 8.54 -5.48 8.72
N PRO A 116 8.84 -6.67 9.22
CA PRO A 116 7.80 -7.61 9.62
C PRO A 116 6.88 -7.04 10.73
N ALA A 117 5.59 -7.35 10.68
CA ALA A 117 4.63 -6.98 11.72
C ALA A 117 3.66 -8.15 11.98
N VAL A 118 3.26 -8.34 13.24
CA VAL A 118 2.32 -9.39 13.64
C VAL A 118 1.13 -8.77 14.35
N GLN A 119 -0.07 -9.27 14.07
CA GLN A 119 -1.29 -8.94 14.79
C GLN A 119 -2.03 -10.21 15.20
N PHE A 120 -2.76 -10.12 16.31
CA PHE A 120 -3.47 -11.25 16.89
C PHE A 120 -4.96 -10.94 16.98
N ASN A 121 -5.77 -11.80 16.35
CA ASN A 121 -7.22 -11.66 16.31
C ASN A 121 -7.88 -12.84 17.04
N LEU A 122 -8.95 -12.55 17.77
CA LEU A 122 -9.72 -13.52 18.54
C LEU A 122 -11.20 -13.38 18.20
N ARG A 123 -11.89 -14.51 18.03
CA ARG A 123 -13.34 -14.58 18.01
C ARG A 123 -13.79 -15.70 18.93
N LEU A 124 -14.74 -15.40 19.81
CA LEU A 124 -15.39 -16.33 20.72
C LEU A 124 -16.86 -16.41 20.33
N THR A 125 -17.38 -17.60 20.08
CA THR A 125 -18.80 -17.82 19.81
C THR A 125 -19.37 -18.74 20.89
N LYS A 126 -20.44 -18.31 21.53
CA LYS A 126 -21.23 -19.11 22.46
C LYS A 126 -22.53 -19.51 21.77
N GLU A 127 -22.79 -20.81 21.72
CA GLU A 127 -24.02 -21.39 21.19
C GLU A 127 -25.01 -21.61 22.36
N PHE A 128 -25.93 -20.67 22.55
CA PHE A 128 -26.91 -20.74 23.64
C PHE A 128 -28.00 -21.76 23.34
N SER A 129 -28.47 -21.79 22.10
CA SER A 129 -29.46 -22.77 21.63
C SER A 129 -29.22 -23.09 20.15
N ARG A 130 -29.97 -24.05 19.60
CA ARG A 130 -29.95 -24.34 18.15
C ARG A 130 -30.33 -23.13 17.28
N LYS A 131 -30.98 -22.13 17.87
CA LYS A 131 -31.48 -20.93 17.20
C LYS A 131 -30.73 -19.65 17.57
N LEU A 132 -29.88 -19.65 18.60
CA LEU A 132 -29.25 -18.44 19.14
C LEU A 132 -27.76 -18.63 19.40
N ASN A 133 -26.96 -17.84 18.68
CA ASN A 133 -25.52 -17.75 18.87
C ASN A 133 -25.13 -16.30 19.18
N ILE A 134 -24.17 -16.12 20.07
CA ILE A 134 -23.55 -14.82 20.34
C ILE A 134 -22.06 -14.96 20.07
N SER A 135 -21.51 -14.06 19.27
CA SER A 135 -20.08 -13.97 19.00
C SER A 135 -19.51 -12.68 19.53
N PHE A 136 -18.35 -12.74 20.17
CA PHE A 136 -17.49 -11.61 20.48
C PHE A 136 -16.24 -11.70 19.62
N MET A 137 -15.80 -10.58 19.03
CA MET A 137 -14.58 -10.50 18.24
C MET A 137 -13.69 -9.38 18.77
N ALA A 138 -12.39 -9.63 18.82
CA ALA A 138 -11.37 -8.66 19.20
C ALA A 138 -10.19 -8.78 18.23
N ASN A 139 -9.92 -7.73 17.48
CA ASN A 139 -8.83 -7.67 16.51
C ASN A 139 -7.68 -6.86 17.07
N ASN A 140 -6.46 -7.28 16.74
CA ASN A 140 -5.24 -6.82 17.36
C ASN A 140 -5.37 -6.72 18.90
N PHE A 141 -5.90 -7.77 19.54
CA PHE A 141 -6.30 -7.73 20.96
C PHE A 141 -5.12 -7.54 21.92
N LEU A 142 -3.89 -7.82 21.47
CA LEU A 142 -2.65 -7.53 22.18
C LEU A 142 -2.11 -6.10 21.94
N LYS A 143 -2.84 -5.26 21.19
CA LYS A 143 -2.47 -3.86 20.86
C LYS A 143 -1.06 -3.71 20.27
N MET A 144 -0.60 -4.70 19.52
CA MET A 144 0.70 -4.64 18.87
C MET A 144 0.63 -3.64 17.72
N ASN A 145 1.22 -2.46 17.89
CA ASN A 145 1.17 -1.36 16.93
C ASN A 145 2.57 -0.77 16.69
N PRO A 146 3.52 -1.55 16.15
CA PRO A 146 4.84 -1.02 15.85
C PRO A 146 4.72 0.13 14.84
N SER A 147 5.44 1.21 15.10
CA SER A 147 5.67 2.28 14.13
C SER A 147 6.96 1.99 13.36
N HIS A 148 6.99 2.44 12.11
CA HIS A 148 8.18 2.41 11.28
C HIS A 148 8.41 3.81 10.73
N LYS A 149 9.64 4.31 10.84
CA LYS A 149 10.04 5.55 10.20
C LYS A 149 10.20 5.28 8.71
N SER A 150 9.37 5.92 7.89
CA SER A 150 9.41 5.81 6.43
C SER A 150 10.78 6.23 5.92
N ASN A 151 11.36 5.41 5.05
CA ASN A 151 12.57 5.79 4.33
C ASN A 151 12.30 6.89 3.30
N ARG A 152 11.05 7.12 2.87
CA ARG A 152 10.67 8.16 1.88
C ARG A 152 10.45 9.53 2.52
N THR A 153 9.61 9.60 3.55
CA THR A 153 9.17 10.90 4.13
C THR A 153 9.79 11.21 5.48
N SER A 154 10.56 10.28 6.07
CA SER A 154 10.99 10.34 7.47
C SER A 154 9.86 10.38 8.50
N GLU A 155 8.60 10.24 8.09
CA GLU A 155 7.44 10.19 8.97
C GLU A 155 7.25 8.79 9.58
N TYR A 156 6.63 8.72 10.75
CA TYR A 156 6.30 7.45 11.38
C TYR A 156 4.96 6.93 10.88
N LYS A 157 4.97 5.75 10.25
CA LYS A 157 3.76 5.04 9.80
C LYS A 157 3.46 3.87 10.74
N ARG A 158 2.20 3.75 11.17
CA ARG A 158 1.72 2.59 11.93
C ARG A 158 1.52 1.39 11.00
N ARG A 159 1.85 0.20 11.50
CA ARG A 159 1.86 -1.03 10.69
C ARG A 159 0.62 -1.90 10.82
N ASN A 160 0.09 -2.01 12.03
CA ASN A 160 -1.09 -2.81 12.31
C ASN A 160 -2.31 -1.91 12.45
N THR A 161 -3.49 -2.51 12.28
CA THR A 161 -4.75 -1.85 12.64
C THR A 161 -4.79 -1.61 14.14
N GLU A 162 -5.45 -0.54 14.55
CA GLU A 162 -5.71 -0.32 15.97
C GLU A 162 -6.54 -1.46 16.56
N PHE A 163 -6.47 -1.61 17.88
CA PHE A 163 -7.33 -2.54 18.58
C PHE A 163 -8.79 -2.14 18.40
N TYR A 164 -9.61 -3.10 17.98
CA TYR A 164 -11.05 -2.93 17.93
C TYR A 164 -11.75 -4.23 18.31
N PHE A 165 -12.95 -4.11 18.86
CA PHE A 165 -13.77 -5.24 19.25
C PHE A 165 -15.22 -5.01 18.83
N GLY A 166 -15.97 -6.10 18.74
CA GLY A 166 -17.38 -6.07 18.37
C GLY A 166 -18.10 -7.33 18.86
N ALA A 167 -19.41 -7.26 18.88
CA ALA A 167 -20.27 -8.39 19.20
C ALA A 167 -21.31 -8.58 18.09
N GLU A 168 -21.71 -9.83 17.88
CA GLU A 168 -22.70 -10.22 16.89
C GLU A 168 -23.67 -11.21 17.53
N ILE A 169 -24.96 -11.04 17.25
CA ILE A 169 -26.00 -11.97 17.67
C ILE A 169 -26.61 -12.57 16.40
N GLN A 170 -26.65 -13.89 16.32
CA GLN A 170 -27.29 -14.60 15.23
C GLN A 170 -28.50 -15.36 15.76
N TYR A 171 -29.66 -15.09 15.17
CA TYR A 171 -30.90 -15.79 15.45
C TYR A 171 -31.40 -16.51 14.19
N LYS A 172 -31.78 -17.78 14.31
CA LYS A 172 -32.37 -18.58 13.22
C LYS A 172 -33.85 -18.83 13.49
N PHE A 173 -34.71 -18.44 12.56
CA PHE A 173 -36.17 -18.65 12.61
C PHE A 173 -36.53 -20.11 12.30
#